data_AF-A0A947NGS8-F1
#
_entry.id   AF-A0A947NGS8-F1
#
_cell.length_a   1.000
_cell.length_b   1.000
_cell.length_c   1.000
_cell.angle_alpha   90.00
_cell.angle_beta   90.00
_cell.angle_gamma   90.00
#
_symmetry.space_group_name_H-M   'P 1'
#
loop_
_entity.id
_entity.type
_entity.pdbx_description
1 polymer ?
#
loop_
_entity_poly.entity_id
_entity_poly.type
_entity_poly.pdbx_seq_one_letter_code
_entity_poly.pdbx_strand_id
1 'polypeptide(L)' 'MNRLEQVREFVDKALQQAIDPEDRRCGFVHLYGVSLIATLPARARGLDEEPAGVAGVLHDLVSYKSGDATDH' A
#
# COMPACT_ATOMS: atom_id res chain seq x y z
N MET A 1 -3.29 -4.42 -17.67
CA MET A 1 -2.77 -4.37 -16.29
C MET A 1 -1.51 -3.52 -16.29
N ASN A 2 -1.49 -2.38 -15.59
CA ASN A 2 -0.26 -1.61 -15.35
C ASN A 2 0.50 -2.18 -14.12
N ARG A 3 1.72 -1.69 -13.85
CA ARG A 3 2.54 -2.27 -12.77
C ARG A 3 1.90 -2.03 -11.41
N LEU A 4 1.27 -0.88 -11.21
CA LEU A 4 0.55 -0.57 -9.98
C LEU A 4 -0.61 -1.55 -9.71
N GLU A 5 -1.36 -1.95 -10.74
CA GLU A 5 -2.43 -2.96 -10.61
C GLU A 5 -1.86 -4.32 -10.21
N GLN A 6 -0.74 -4.74 -10.79
CA GLN A 6 -0.07 -6.00 -10.40
C GLN A 6 0.41 -5.97 -8.94
N VAL A 7 0.93 -4.83 -8.49
CA VAL A 7 1.33 -4.64 -7.08
C VAL A 7 0.12 -4.68 -6.15
N ARG A 8 -1.01 -4.07 -6.54
CA ARG A 8 -2.26 -4.12 -5.78
C ARG A 8 -2.79 -5.53 -5.62
N GLU A 9 -2.78 -6.34 -6.69
CA GLU A 9 -3.16 -7.76 -6.58
C GLU A 9 -2.26 -8.55 -5.62
N PHE A 10 -0.97 -8.24 -5.58
CA PHE A 10 -0.05 -8.85 -4.63
C PHE A 10 -0.36 -8.43 -3.18
N VAL A 11 -0.59 -7.13 -2.97
CA VAL A 11 -0.96 -6.55 -1.66
C VAL A 11 -2.28 -7.14 -1.17
N ASP A 12 -3.28 -7.28 -2.02
CA ASP A 12 -4.58 -7.86 -1.68
C ASP A 12 -4.43 -9.29 -1.15
N LYS A 13 -3.65 -10.11 -1.84
CA LYS A 13 -3.37 -11.49 -1.41
C LYS A 13 -2.62 -11.52 -0.08
N ALA A 14 -1.71 -10.58 0.14
CA ALA A 14 -0.97 -10.48 1.40
C ALA A 14 -1.88 -10.04 2.56
N LEU A 15 -2.72 -9.03 2.38
CA LEU A 15 -3.67 -8.57 3.40
C LEU A 15 -4.77 -9.60 3.69
N GLN A 16 -5.18 -10.40 2.70
CA GLN A 16 -6.11 -11.51 2.91
C GLN A 16 -5.57 -12.60 3.84
N GLN A 17 -4.24 -12.69 4.00
CA GLN A 17 -3.59 -13.61 4.93
C GLN A 17 -3.48 -13.05 6.36
N ALA A 18 -3.82 -11.78 6.59
CA ALA A 18 -3.83 -11.20 7.92
C ALA A 18 -4.87 -11.93 8.81
N ILE A 19 -4.45 -12.28 10.03
CA ILE A 19 -5.23 -13.09 10.96
C ILE A 19 -6.36 -12.26 11.57
N ASP A 20 -6.08 -11.02 11.96
CA ASP A 20 -7.06 -10.12 12.55
C ASP A 20 -7.88 -9.41 11.45
N PRO A 21 -9.23 -9.56 11.43
CA PRO A 21 -10.10 -8.83 10.52
C PRO A 21 -9.99 -7.31 10.62
N GLU A 22 -9.67 -6.77 11.81
CA GLU A 22 -9.45 -5.35 12.02
C GLU A 22 -8.16 -4.89 11.35
N ASP A 23 -7.05 -5.58 11.57
CA ASP A 23 -5.76 -5.27 10.93
C ASP A 23 -5.87 -5.37 9.42
N ARG A 24 -6.57 -6.38 8.90
CA ARG A 24 -6.83 -6.51 7.47
C ARG A 24 -7.54 -5.27 6.92
N ARG A 25 -8.62 -4.84 7.59
CA ARG A 25 -9.39 -3.65 7.18
C ARG A 25 -8.52 -2.39 7.25
N CYS A 26 -7.77 -2.23 8.34
CA CYS A 26 -6.85 -1.10 8.53
C CYS A 26 -5.78 -1.06 7.43
N GLY A 27 -5.19 -2.21 7.08
CA GLY A 27 -4.21 -2.32 6.00
C GLY A 27 -4.77 -1.93 4.64
N PHE A 28 -6.00 -2.35 4.31
CA PHE A 28 -6.66 -1.91 3.08
C PHE A 28 -6.88 -0.39 3.06
N VAL A 29 -7.38 0.19 4.15
CA VAL A 29 -7.63 1.64 4.19
C VAL A 29 -6.33 2.43 4.13
N HIS A 30 -5.32 2.04 4.90
CA HIS A 30 -4.04 2.74 5.01
C HIS A 30 -3.22 2.66 3.73
N LEU A 31 -2.89 1.45 3.25
CA LEU A 31 -1.99 1.27 2.12
C LEU A 31 -2.54 1.89 0.83
N TYR A 32 -3.85 1.78 0.60
CA TYR A 32 -4.49 2.38 -0.57
C TYR A 32 -4.68 3.89 -0.43
N GLY A 33 -5.01 4.38 0.77
CA GLY A 33 -5.08 5.80 1.06
C GLY A 33 -3.73 6.49 0.85
N VAL A 34 -2.65 5.93 1.40
CA VAL A 34 -1.28 6.44 1.22
C VAL A 34 -0.83 6.31 -0.23
N SER A 35 -1.12 5.21 -0.92
CA SER A 35 -0.85 5.05 -2.36
C SER A 35 -1.43 6.20 -3.19
N LEU A 36 -2.70 6.57 -2.95
CA LEU A 36 -3.34 7.69 -3.63
C LEU A 36 -2.71 9.03 -3.25
N ILE A 37 -2.49 9.27 -1.96
CA ILE A 37 -1.89 10.53 -1.49
C ILE A 37 -0.47 10.70 -2.02
N ALA A 38 0.29 9.62 -2.17
CA ALA A 38 1.66 9.63 -2.69
C ALA A 38 1.75 10.06 -4.16
N THR A 39 0.69 9.86 -4.97
CA THR A 39 0.70 10.33 -6.37
C THR A 39 0.52 11.84 -6.48
N LEU A 40 -0.19 12.48 -5.54
CA LEU A 40 -0.43 13.93 -5.53
C LEU A 40 0.86 14.78 -5.56
N PRO A 41 1.87 14.56 -4.68
CA PRO A 41 3.11 15.32 -4.71
C PRO A 41 3.98 15.01 -5.93
N ALA A 42 3.91 13.79 -6.48
CA ALA A 42 4.61 13.43 -7.72
C ALA A 42 4.00 14.20 -8.90
N ARG A 43 2.67 14.19 -9.02
CA ARG A 43 1.92 14.94 -10.02
C ARG A 43 2.17 16.45 -9.94
N ALA A 44 2.13 17.01 -8.73
CA ALA A 44 2.38 18.43 -8.50
C ALA A 44 3.80 18.86 -8.92
N ARG A 45 4.75 17.91 -9.01
CA ARG A 45 6.13 18.14 -9.43
C ARG A 45 6.40 17.72 -10.89
N GLY A 46 5.38 17.28 -11.63
CA GLY A 46 5.54 16.76 -12.99
C GLY A 46 6.37 15.47 -13.08
N LEU A 47 6.40 14.68 -11.99
CA LEU A 47 7.07 13.38 -11.93
C LEU A 47 6.10 12.25 -12.28
N ASP A 48 6.64 11.07 -12.57
CA ASP A 48 5.84 9.87 -12.76
C ASP A 48 5.11 9.48 -11.47
N GLU A 49 3.78 9.34 -11.56
CA GLU A 49 2.89 9.00 -10.45
C GLU A 49 2.94 7.51 -10.11
N GLU A 50 3.28 6.63 -11.07
CA GLU A 50 3.23 5.17 -10.89
C GLU A 50 4.20 4.68 -9.80
N PRO A 51 5.49 5.08 -9.79
CA PRO A 51 6.43 4.68 -8.73
C PRO A 51 6.02 5.19 -7.35
N ALA A 52 5.42 6.39 -7.26
CA ALA A 52 4.95 6.96 -6.00
C ALA A 52 3.75 6.17 -5.45
N GLY A 53 2.80 5.80 -6.32
CA GLY A 53 1.68 4.94 -5.94
C GLY A 53 2.12 3.53 -5.52
N VAL A 54 3.12 2.97 -6.19
CA VAL A 54 3.72 1.67 -5.84
C VAL A 54 4.44 1.75 -4.48
N ALA A 55 5.23 2.80 -4.25
CA ALA A 55 5.86 3.02 -2.96
C ALA A 55 4.82 3.14 -1.84
N GLY A 56 3.77 3.94 -2.05
CA GLY A 56 2.73 4.15 -1.04
C GLY A 56 1.94 2.87 -0.69
N VAL A 57 1.66 1.98 -1.65
CA VAL A 57 0.94 0.73 -1.36
C VAL A 57 1.84 -0.33 -0.70
N LEU A 58 3.16 -0.27 -0.90
CA LEU A 58 4.11 -1.25 -0.37
C LEU A 58 4.77 -0.84 0.95
N HIS A 59 4.85 0.46 1.24
CA HIS A 59 5.71 0.99 2.33
C HIS A 59 5.50 0.25 3.64
N ASP A 60 4.24 -0.07 3.93
CA ASP A 60 3.83 -0.58 5.22
C ASP A 60 3.28 -2.02 5.22
N LEU A 61 3.44 -2.76 4.12
CA LEU A 61 2.81 -4.08 3.97
C LEU A 61 3.29 -5.09 5.02
N VAL A 62 4.56 -5.01 5.44
CA VAL A 62 5.16 -5.98 6.37
C VAL A 62 4.50 -5.89 7.74
N SER A 63 4.21 -4.69 8.26
CA SER A 63 3.51 -4.58 9.55
C SER A 63 2.13 -5.19 9.54
N TYR A 64 1.34 -4.96 8.48
CA TYR A 64 0.01 -5.58 8.38
C TYR A 64 0.06 -7.09 8.15
N LYS A 65 1.16 -7.62 7.60
CA LYS A 65 1.34 -9.06 7.43
C LYS A 65 1.82 -9.76 8.70
N SER A 66 2.70 -9.11 9.46
CA SER A 66 3.34 -9.70 10.64
C SER A 66 2.60 -9.42 11.93
N GLY A 67 1.72 -8.41 11.96
CA GLY A 67 1.12 -7.87 13.18
C GLY A 67 2.11 -7.08 14.04
N ASP A 68 3.31 -6.79 13.52
CA ASP A 68 4.38 -6.08 14.21
C ASP A 68 4.55 -4.68 13.59
N ALA A 69 4.23 -3.64 14.35
CA ALA A 69 4.38 -2.24 13.97
C ALA A 69 5.71 -1.63 14.43
N THR A 70 6.68 -2.44 14.89
CA THR A 70 7.99 -1.94 15.31
C THR A 70 8.76 -1.38 14.11
N ASP A 71 9.32 -0.18 14.27
CA ASP A 71 10.08 0.57 13.26
C ASP A 71 9.29 1.03 12.01
N HIS A 72 7.96 1.15 12.16
CA HIS A 72 7.08 1.91 11.27
C HIS A 72 6.82 3.34 11.76
#